data_AF-A0AAI9G4L8-F1
#
_entry.id   AF-A0AAI9G4L8-F1
#
_cell.length_a   1.000
_cell.length_b   1.000
_cell.length_c   1.000
_cell.angle_alpha   90.00
_cell.angle_beta   90.00
_cell.angle_gamma   90.00
#
_symmetry.space_group_name_H-M   'P 1'
#
loop_
_entity.id
_entity.type
_entity.pdbx_description
1 polymer ?
#
loop_
_entity_poly.entity_id
_entity_poly.type
_entity_poly.pdbx_seq_one_letter_code
_entity_poly.pdbx_strand_id
1 'polypeptide(L)'
;MKHVPVLIIAALLAMSANVAAASTPSTPSTDQLEAHLWQLVRATNAQGKRIDALFVRGRAPYTLRFQSGFMSELNLCNHVSNEYRLQGNLLILRNGVQTTALCIDQRLPTQQKLAGKLMHGEGSAPTLALDDRGALVLRNARGDTAVFEPAALQADGR
;
A
#
# COMPACT_ATOMS: atom_id res chain seq x y z
N MET A 1 -37.29 50.27 47.77
CA MET A 1 -36.21 50.97 47.03
C MET A 1 -35.69 50.06 45.93
N LYS A 2 -35.96 50.45 44.68
CA LYS A 2 -35.22 50.25 43.42
C LYS A 2 -34.63 48.86 43.09
N HIS A 3 -35.16 48.29 42.01
CA HIS A 3 -34.59 47.24 41.15
C HIS A 3 -33.19 47.58 40.65
N VAL A 4 -32.33 46.57 40.41
CA VAL A 4 -31.56 46.38 39.16
C VAL A 4 -31.20 44.89 39.00
N PRO A 5 -31.52 44.23 37.87
CA PRO A 5 -31.08 42.88 37.55
C PRO A 5 -29.73 42.93 36.79
N VAL A 6 -28.79 42.05 37.13
CA VAL A 6 -27.58 41.84 36.31
C VAL A 6 -27.76 40.54 35.54
N LEU A 7 -28.07 40.68 34.25
CA LEU A 7 -28.02 39.61 33.27
C LEU A 7 -26.56 39.17 33.09
N ILE A 8 -26.22 37.94 33.47
CA ILE A 8 -24.96 37.30 33.06
C ILE A 8 -25.27 36.48 31.81
N ILE A 9 -24.97 37.07 30.65
CA ILE A 9 -24.89 36.33 29.38
C ILE A 9 -23.52 35.64 29.36
N ALA A 10 -23.48 34.38 29.78
CA ALA A 10 -22.33 33.53 29.53
C ALA A 10 -22.46 32.97 28.11
N ALA A 11 -21.68 33.52 27.18
CA ALA A 11 -21.58 33.05 25.81
C ALA A 11 -21.02 31.62 25.80
N LEU A 12 -21.82 30.65 25.36
CA LEU A 12 -21.37 29.31 25.01
C LEU A 12 -20.56 29.40 23.71
N LEU A 13 -19.23 29.38 23.83
CA LEU A 13 -18.34 29.05 22.71
C LEU A 13 -18.51 27.55 22.42
N ALA A 14 -19.36 27.23 21.44
CA ALA A 14 -19.38 25.90 20.84
C ALA A 14 -18.09 25.74 20.02
N MET A 15 -17.06 25.15 20.61
CA MET A 15 -15.92 24.63 19.87
C MET A 15 -16.40 23.43 19.05
N SER A 16 -16.69 23.65 17.76
CA SER A 16 -16.89 22.59 16.79
C SER A 16 -15.55 21.87 16.58
N ALA A 17 -15.29 20.86 17.41
CA ALA A 17 -14.24 19.90 17.14
C ALA A 17 -14.63 19.15 15.86
N ASN A 18 -14.04 19.53 14.73
CA ASN A 18 -14.14 18.79 13.49
C ASN A 18 -13.38 17.47 13.68
N VAL A 19 -14.02 16.50 14.34
CA VAL A 19 -13.56 15.10 14.31
C VAL A 19 -13.73 14.66 12.87
N ALA A 20 -12.63 14.70 12.11
CA ALA A 20 -12.56 14.02 10.84
C ALA A 20 -12.92 12.56 11.13
N ALA A 21 -14.07 12.11 10.63
CA ALA A 21 -14.45 10.71 10.69
C ALA A 21 -13.35 9.94 9.96
N ALA A 22 -12.48 9.27 10.72
CA ALA A 22 -11.50 8.36 10.17
C ALA A 22 -12.29 7.29 9.43
N SER A 23 -12.12 7.22 8.12
CA SER A 23 -12.78 6.16 7.37
C SER A 23 -12.05 4.86 7.74
N THR A 24 -12.81 3.79 7.89
CA THR A 24 -12.20 2.51 8.25
C THR A 24 -11.51 1.96 7.01
N PRO A 25 -10.26 1.47 7.10
CA PRO A 25 -9.61 0.79 5.99
C PRO A 25 -10.53 -0.29 5.43
N SER A 26 -10.67 -0.32 4.11
CA SER A 26 -11.57 -1.25 3.43
C SER A 26 -10.79 -2.32 2.67
N THR A 27 -11.36 -3.51 2.54
CA THR A 27 -10.77 -4.56 1.70
C THR A 27 -10.98 -4.21 0.23
N PRO A 28 -9.92 -4.15 -0.62
CA PRO A 28 -10.08 -3.88 -2.04
C PRO A 28 -10.82 -5.01 -2.76
N SER A 29 -11.65 -4.67 -3.75
CA SER A 29 -12.14 -5.63 -4.74
C SER A 29 -11.10 -5.89 -5.84
N THR A 30 -11.28 -6.98 -6.59
CA THR A 30 -10.46 -7.29 -7.77
C THR A 30 -10.49 -6.13 -8.78
N ASP A 31 -11.68 -5.61 -9.11
CA ASP A 31 -11.83 -4.50 -10.07
C ASP A 31 -11.05 -3.25 -9.63
N GLN A 32 -11.04 -2.94 -8.34
CA GLN A 32 -10.26 -1.83 -7.80
C GLN A 32 -8.75 -2.06 -7.94
N LEU A 33 -8.28 -3.29 -7.68
CA LEU A 33 -6.87 -3.63 -7.84
C LEU A 33 -6.43 -3.55 -9.30
N GLU A 34 -7.27 -4.01 -10.23
CA GLU A 34 -6.96 -4.08 -11.66
C GLU A 34 -7.09 -2.74 -12.40
N ALA A 35 -7.80 -1.76 -11.81
CA ALA A 35 -7.97 -0.43 -12.39
C ALA A 35 -6.68 0.43 -12.38
N HIS A 36 -5.65 0.04 -11.62
CA HIS A 36 -4.47 0.87 -11.37
C HIS A 36 -3.16 0.08 -11.42
N LEU A 37 -2.07 0.80 -11.68
CA LEU A 37 -0.75 0.40 -11.20
C LEU A 37 -0.62 0.85 -9.74
N TRP A 38 0.11 0.11 -8.92
CA TRP A 38 0.30 0.42 -7.51
C TRP A 38 1.78 0.67 -7.24
N GLN A 39 2.17 1.93 -7.07
CA GLN A 39 3.58 2.34 -6.95
C GLN A 39 3.98 2.51 -5.50
N LEU A 40 5.08 1.86 -5.08
CA LEU A 40 5.53 1.91 -3.70
C LEU A 40 5.96 3.32 -3.29
N VAL A 41 5.33 3.87 -2.25
CA VAL A 41 5.69 5.17 -1.66
C VAL A 41 6.22 5.07 -0.24
N ARG A 42 5.87 3.98 0.48
CA ARG A 42 6.32 3.76 1.87
C ARG A 42 6.48 2.28 2.15
N ALA A 43 7.54 1.92 2.86
CA ALA A 43 7.71 0.59 3.40
C ALA A 43 8.37 0.66 4.77
N THR A 44 7.82 -0.05 5.76
CA THR A 44 8.33 -0.13 7.12
C THR A 44 8.37 -1.58 7.58
N ASN A 45 9.36 -1.93 8.39
CA ASN A 45 9.36 -3.22 9.07
C ASN A 45 8.37 -3.22 10.24
N ALA A 46 8.26 -4.37 10.91
CA ALA A 46 7.40 -4.54 12.09
C ALA A 46 7.67 -3.54 13.23
N GLN A 47 8.89 -3.00 13.33
CA GLN A 47 9.27 -1.99 14.33
C GLN A 47 9.00 -0.55 13.85
N GLY A 48 8.35 -0.37 12.69
CA GLY A 48 8.10 0.94 12.10
C GLY A 48 9.32 1.58 11.43
N LYS A 49 10.48 0.91 11.41
CA LYS A 49 11.67 1.41 10.73
C LYS A 49 11.50 1.29 9.21
N ARG A 50 11.80 2.35 8.48
CA ARG A 50 11.75 2.37 7.02
C ARG A 50 12.66 1.30 6.41
N ILE A 51 12.16 0.60 5.39
CA ILE A 51 12.92 -0.37 4.61
C ILE A 51 13.52 0.35 3.40
N ASP A 52 14.62 1.08 3.60
CA ASP A 52 15.19 1.97 2.58
C ASP A 52 15.61 1.24 1.30
N ALA A 53 16.07 0.00 1.41
CA ALA A 53 16.52 -0.79 0.28
C ALA A 53 15.40 -1.21 -0.70
N LEU A 54 14.13 -0.96 -0.37
CA LEU A 54 13.03 -1.06 -1.34
C LEU A 54 12.97 0.14 -2.31
N PHE A 55 13.73 1.20 -2.05
CA PHE A 55 13.73 2.45 -2.82
C PHE A 55 15.10 2.66 -3.49
N VAL A 56 15.18 2.37 -4.79
CA VAL A 56 16.41 2.60 -5.58
C VAL A 56 16.31 3.97 -6.27
N ARG A 57 17.16 4.92 -5.86
CA ARG A 57 17.19 6.27 -6.44
C ARG A 57 17.57 6.25 -7.92
N GLY A 58 16.93 7.11 -8.72
CA GLY A 58 17.17 7.22 -10.16
C GLY A 58 16.50 6.12 -10.99
N ARG A 59 15.57 5.36 -10.40
CA ARG A 59 14.80 4.28 -11.04
C ARG A 59 13.31 4.49 -10.79
N ALA A 60 12.47 3.90 -11.63
CA ALA A 60 11.04 3.83 -11.38
C ALA A 60 10.76 3.08 -10.05
N PRO A 61 9.73 3.49 -9.28
CA PRO A 61 9.38 2.82 -8.03
C PRO A 61 9.03 1.34 -8.24
N TYR A 62 9.23 0.52 -7.21
CA TYR A 62 8.68 -0.85 -7.20
C TYR A 62 7.16 -0.78 -7.35
N THR A 63 6.60 -1.50 -8.32
CA THR A 63 5.20 -1.36 -8.73
C THR A 63 4.52 -2.72 -8.78
N LEU A 64 3.28 -2.79 -8.31
CA LEU A 64 2.39 -3.94 -8.53
C LEU A 64 1.44 -3.64 -9.67
N ARG A 65 1.16 -4.64 -10.49
CA ARG A 65 0.10 -4.62 -11.48
C ARG A 65 -0.78 -5.85 -11.29
N PHE A 66 -2.07 -5.63 -11.10
CA PHE A 66 -3.06 -6.69 -11.10
C PHE A 66 -3.74 -6.71 -12.48
N GLN A 67 -3.97 -7.90 -12.99
CA GLN A 67 -4.72 -8.18 -14.22
C GLN A 67 -5.51 -9.47 -13.99
N SER A 68 -6.57 -9.72 -14.76
CA SER A 68 -7.39 -10.95 -14.64
C SER A 68 -6.56 -12.21 -14.33
N GLY A 69 -6.57 -12.62 -13.05
CA GLY A 69 -5.92 -13.83 -12.53
C GLY A 69 -4.42 -13.71 -12.17
N PHE A 70 -3.73 -12.64 -12.54
CA PHE A 70 -2.28 -12.48 -12.31
C PHE A 70 -1.90 -11.16 -11.62
N MET A 71 -0.95 -11.25 -10.67
CA MET A 71 -0.26 -10.11 -10.09
C MET A 71 1.20 -10.12 -10.56
N SER A 72 1.65 -9.02 -11.16
CA SER A 72 3.05 -8.81 -11.55
C SER A 72 3.75 -7.82 -10.61
N GLU A 73 5.00 -8.12 -10.29
CA GLU A 73 5.94 -7.23 -9.62
C GLU A 73 6.88 -6.61 -10.66
N LEU A 74 6.81 -5.29 -10.80
CA LEU A 74 7.49 -4.51 -11.83
C LEU A 74 8.61 -3.64 -11.23
N ASN A 75 9.50 -3.17 -12.09
CA ASN A 75 10.63 -2.29 -11.75
C ASN A 75 11.65 -2.88 -10.76
N LEU A 76 11.65 -4.20 -10.59
CA LEU A 76 12.68 -4.95 -9.88
C LEU A 76 13.82 -5.33 -10.83
N CYS A 77 14.76 -6.14 -10.34
CA CYS A 77 15.82 -6.70 -11.19
C CYS A 77 15.24 -7.63 -12.27
N ASN A 78 14.29 -8.46 -11.85
CA ASN A 78 13.61 -9.44 -12.66
C ASN A 78 12.10 -9.20 -12.61
N HIS A 79 11.42 -9.52 -13.70
CA HIS A 79 9.96 -9.53 -13.72
C HIS A 79 9.49 -10.76 -12.95
N VAL A 80 8.57 -10.55 -12.00
CA VAL A 80 7.89 -11.65 -11.28
C VAL A 80 6.41 -11.58 -11.62
N SER A 81 5.80 -12.72 -11.87
CA SER A 81 4.35 -12.84 -12.01
C SER A 81 3.86 -14.02 -11.20
N ASN A 82 2.73 -13.86 -10.53
CA ASN A 82 2.06 -14.88 -9.74
C ASN A 82 0.60 -14.95 -10.17
N GLU A 83 0.01 -16.14 -10.14
CA GLU A 83 -1.45 -16.23 -10.04
C GLU A 83 -1.88 -15.60 -8.71
N TYR A 84 -2.93 -14.78 -8.72
CA TYR A 84 -3.45 -14.17 -7.49
C TYR A 84 -4.94 -14.42 -7.30
N ARG A 85 -5.35 -14.47 -6.02
CA ARG A 85 -6.75 -14.48 -5.61
C ARG A 85 -6.89 -13.77 -4.27
N LEU A 86 -8.02 -13.08 -4.08
CA LEU A 86 -8.40 -12.56 -2.76
C LEU A 86 -9.22 -13.60 -1.96
N GLN A 87 -8.88 -13.77 -0.69
CA GLN A 87 -9.69 -14.50 0.29
C GLN A 87 -9.99 -13.58 1.47
N GLY A 88 -11.11 -12.86 1.39
CA GLY A 88 -11.30 -11.68 2.24
C GLY A 88 -10.20 -10.67 1.91
N ASN A 89 -9.44 -10.23 2.92
CA ASN A 89 -8.32 -9.32 2.73
C ASN A 89 -6.98 -10.04 2.45
N LEU A 90 -6.93 -11.37 2.43
CA LEU A 90 -5.70 -12.11 2.17
C LEU A 90 -5.39 -12.14 0.67
N LEU A 91 -4.16 -11.77 0.30
CA LEU A 91 -3.60 -11.90 -1.03
C LEU A 91 -2.96 -13.29 -1.18
N ILE A 92 -3.65 -14.20 -1.83
CA ILE A 92 -3.15 -15.54 -2.10
C ILE A 92 -2.37 -15.53 -3.41
N LEU A 93 -1.07 -15.82 -3.35
CA LEU A 93 -0.18 -15.91 -4.52
C LEU A 93 0.22 -17.36 -4.79
N ARG A 94 0.15 -17.80 -6.05
CA ARG A 94 0.50 -19.17 -6.47
C ARG A 94 1.26 -19.17 -7.80
N ASN A 95 1.88 -20.30 -8.11
CA ASN A 95 2.50 -20.57 -9.42
C ASN A 95 3.43 -19.45 -9.91
N GLY A 96 4.21 -18.87 -8.98
CA GLY A 96 5.10 -17.76 -9.26
C GLY A 96 6.17 -18.11 -10.28
N VAL A 97 6.36 -17.23 -11.25
CA VAL A 97 7.43 -17.28 -12.25
C VAL A 97 8.25 -16.00 -12.18
N GLN A 98 9.56 -16.13 -12.39
CA GLN A 98 10.47 -15.00 -12.38
C GLN A 98 11.50 -15.15 -13.51
N THR A 99 11.83 -14.05 -14.18
CA THR A 99 12.95 -14.02 -15.15
C THR A 99 14.31 -14.20 -14.45
N THR A 100 15.34 -14.59 -15.21
CA THR A 100 16.68 -14.85 -14.68
C THR A 100 17.74 -13.97 -15.33
N ALA A 101 17.67 -12.67 -15.06
CA ALA A 101 18.68 -11.68 -15.45
C ALA A 101 19.64 -11.38 -14.29
N LEU A 102 20.89 -11.08 -14.65
CA LEU A 102 21.89 -10.54 -13.74
C LEU A 102 21.89 -9.01 -13.84
N CYS A 103 21.47 -8.32 -12.77
CA CYS A 103 21.54 -6.87 -12.71
C CYS A 103 22.93 -6.39 -12.25
N ILE A 104 23.54 -5.50 -13.03
CA ILE A 104 24.85 -4.91 -12.70
C ILE A 104 24.76 -4.07 -11.41
N ASP A 105 23.70 -3.26 -11.28
CA ASP A 105 23.43 -2.49 -10.06
C ASP A 105 23.01 -3.43 -8.92
N GLN A 106 23.92 -3.62 -7.95
CA GLN A 106 23.75 -4.51 -6.80
C GLN A 106 22.60 -4.12 -5.86
N ARG A 107 22.06 -2.91 -6.01
CA ARG A 107 20.85 -2.50 -5.28
C ARG A 107 19.60 -3.23 -5.77
N LEU A 108 19.54 -3.61 -7.05
CA LEU A 108 18.35 -4.26 -7.64
C LEU A 108 18.15 -5.70 -7.14
N PRO A 109 19.17 -6.58 -7.05
CA PRO A 109 19.02 -7.87 -6.39
C PRO A 109 18.61 -7.76 -4.91
N THR A 110 19.14 -6.75 -4.20
CA THR A 110 18.75 -6.49 -2.81
C THR A 110 17.28 -6.06 -2.70
N GLN A 111 16.83 -5.14 -3.57
CA GLN A 111 15.44 -4.71 -3.66
C GLN A 111 14.51 -5.89 -3.98
N GLN A 112 14.86 -6.72 -4.97
CA GLN A 112 14.12 -7.93 -5.35
C GLN A 112 13.95 -8.89 -4.17
N LYS A 113 15.03 -9.17 -3.43
CA LYS A 113 14.99 -10.06 -2.27
C LYS A 113 14.03 -9.54 -1.19
N LEU A 114 14.02 -8.23 -0.96
CA LEU A 114 13.13 -7.61 0.04
C LEU A 114 11.67 -7.58 -0.43
N ALA A 115 11.41 -7.31 -1.71
CA ALA A 115 10.09 -7.39 -2.31
C ALA A 115 9.52 -8.82 -2.19
N GLY A 116 10.31 -9.84 -2.53
CA GLY A 116 9.93 -11.24 -2.36
C GLY A 116 9.61 -11.61 -0.90
N LYS A 117 10.36 -11.08 0.08
CA LYS A 117 10.06 -11.26 1.51
C LYS A 117 8.81 -10.52 2.00
N LEU A 118 8.43 -9.44 1.31
CA LEU A 118 7.21 -8.71 1.59
C LEU A 118 5.99 -9.51 1.10
N MET A 119 6.07 -10.09 -0.10
CA MET A 119 4.99 -10.84 -0.75
C MET A 119 4.85 -12.29 -0.29
N HIS A 120 5.98 -12.98 -0.09
CA HIS A 120 6.07 -14.41 0.16
C HIS A 120 6.79 -14.73 1.49
N GLY A 121 6.83 -13.78 2.42
CA GLY A 121 7.44 -14.01 3.73
C GLY A 121 6.87 -15.25 4.43
N GLU A 122 7.66 -15.87 5.29
CA GLU A 122 7.23 -17.04 6.06
C GLU A 122 5.96 -16.74 6.88
N GLY A 123 5.00 -17.67 6.85
CA GLY A 123 3.73 -17.58 7.57
C GLY A 123 2.51 -17.43 6.68
N SER A 124 1.53 -16.66 7.14
CA SER A 124 0.27 -16.42 6.44
C SER A 124 0.43 -15.47 5.26
N ALA A 125 -0.50 -15.56 4.30
CA ALA A 125 -0.56 -14.65 3.16
C ALA A 125 -0.64 -13.18 3.61
N PRO A 126 -0.05 -12.22 2.86
CA PRO A 126 -0.20 -10.81 3.16
C PRO A 126 -1.66 -10.39 3.15
N THR A 127 -1.99 -9.38 3.95
CA THR A 127 -3.30 -8.72 3.91
C THR A 127 -3.24 -7.44 3.09
N LEU A 128 -4.34 -7.10 2.41
CA LEU A 128 -4.53 -5.87 1.66
C LEU A 128 -5.66 -5.03 2.28
N ALA A 129 -5.46 -3.72 2.27
CA ALA A 129 -6.50 -2.75 2.58
C ALA A 129 -6.30 -1.49 1.72
N LEU A 130 -7.37 -0.74 1.47
CA LEU A 130 -7.31 0.62 0.96
C LEU A 130 -7.40 1.58 2.15
N ASP A 131 -6.46 2.53 2.22
CA ASP A 131 -6.55 3.66 3.14
C ASP A 131 -7.56 4.71 2.64
N ASP A 132 -7.84 5.71 3.48
CA ASP A 132 -8.82 6.77 3.22
C ASP A 132 -8.50 7.62 1.98
N ARG A 133 -7.27 7.52 1.47
CA ARG A 133 -6.78 8.24 0.28
C ARG A 133 -6.73 7.33 -0.94
N GLY A 134 -7.24 6.10 -0.82
CA GLY A 134 -7.22 5.09 -1.88
C GLY A 134 -5.86 4.45 -2.10
N ALA A 135 -4.90 4.61 -1.17
CA ALA A 135 -3.61 3.94 -1.25
C ALA A 135 -3.75 2.47 -0.81
N LEU A 136 -3.13 1.56 -1.55
CA LEU A 136 -3.10 0.14 -1.21
C LEU A 136 -2.07 -0.10 -0.12
N VAL A 137 -2.53 -0.59 1.02
CA VAL A 137 -1.71 -0.99 2.16
C VAL A 137 -1.60 -2.51 2.16
N LEU A 138 -0.37 -3.00 2.06
CA LEU A 138 -0.05 -4.41 2.24
C LEU A 138 0.62 -4.61 3.60
N ARG A 139 0.20 -5.63 4.34
CA ARG A 139 0.85 -6.07 5.58
C ARG A 139 1.13 -7.56 5.54
N ASN A 140 2.40 -7.95 5.67
CA ASN A 140 2.78 -9.37 5.72
C ASN A 140 2.66 -9.94 7.15
N ALA A 141 2.76 -11.27 7.29
CA ALA A 141 2.64 -11.95 8.58
C ALA A 141 3.72 -11.55 9.61
N ARG A 142 4.86 -11.01 9.16
CA ARG A 142 5.93 -10.51 10.03
C ARG A 142 5.65 -9.11 10.57
N GLY A 143 4.61 -8.42 10.08
CA GLY A 143 4.25 -7.07 10.47
C GLY A 143 4.88 -5.98 9.60
N ASP A 144 5.69 -6.33 8.60
CA ASP A 144 6.17 -5.36 7.62
C ASP A 144 4.97 -4.79 6.86
N THR A 145 5.01 -3.49 6.59
CA THR A 145 3.95 -2.77 5.87
C THR A 145 4.53 -2.09 4.64
N ALA A 146 3.81 -2.17 3.53
CA ALA A 146 4.08 -1.38 2.34
C ALA A 146 2.83 -0.61 1.95
N VAL A 147 3.00 0.63 1.50
CA VAL A 147 1.92 1.47 0.99
C VAL A 147 2.25 1.87 -0.43
N PHE A 148 1.30 1.63 -1.30
CA PHE A 148 1.37 1.88 -2.73
C PHE A 148 0.31 2.90 -3.12
N GLU A 149 0.69 3.91 -3.89
CA GLU A 149 -0.25 4.88 -4.45
C GLU A 149 -0.76 4.40 -5.81
N PRO A 150 -2.05 4.63 -6.13
CA PRO A 150 -2.58 4.31 -7.44
C PRO A 150 -1.96 5.24 -8.49
N ALA A 151 -1.46 4.64 -9.56
CA ALA A 151 -1.00 5.32 -10.75
C ALA A 151 -1.83 4.85 -11.96
N ALA A 152 -2.02 5.74 -12.93
CA ALA A 152 -2.75 5.40 -14.14
C ALA A 152 -2.09 4.22 -14.86
N LEU A 153 -2.91 3.31 -15.38
CA LEU A 153 -2.48 2.37 -16.41
C LEU A 153 -2.03 3.23 -17.60
N GLN A 154 -0.81 3.05 -18.09
CA GLN A 154 -0.44 3.67 -19.36
C GLN A 154 -1.34 3.05 -20.43
N ALA A 155 -2.00 3.89 -21.22
CA ALA A 155 -2.62 3.41 -22.45
C ALA A 155 -1.47 2.98 -23.35
N ASP A 156 -1.30 1.68 -23.56
CA ASP A 156 -0.31 1.16 -24.50
C ASP A 156 -0.54 1.89 -25.83
N GLY A 157 0.44 2.69 -26.22
CA GLY A 157 0.47 3.38 -27.51
C GLY A 157 0.46 2.31 -28.60
N ARG A 158 -0.61 2.31 -29.38
CA ARG A 158 -0.73 1.56 -30.63
C ARG A 158 0.39 1.94 -31.60
#